data_AF-A0A9E0AK37-F1
#
_entry.id   AF-A0A9E0AK37-F1
#
_cell.length_a   1.000
_cell.length_b   1.000
_cell.length_c   1.000
_cell.angle_alpha   90.00
_cell.angle_beta   90.00
_cell.angle_gamma   90.00
#
_symmetry.space_group_name_H-M   'P 1'
#
loop_
_entity.id
_entity.type
_entity.pdbx_description
1 polymer ?
#
loop_
_entity_poly.entity_id
_entity_poly.type
_entity_poly.pdbx_seq_one_letter_code
_entity_poly.pdbx_strand_id
1 'polypeptide(L)'
;KIESKKYRVKDVPSPTPMIGAISNPTASASEIKAAPVVRCDLQNFAFEGVKYSVKSFNWTFAPKRGQALEGTTQGAALPQDLIAMISRARMGDKVFIEGIRAEAVGTNIGTKVVKGSIAITIK
;
A
#
# COMPACT_ATOMS: atom_id res chain seq x y z
N LYS A 1 6.29 28.94 40.44
CA LYS A 1 7.48 28.84 39.57
C LYS A 1 7.05 28.13 38.30
N ILE A 2 6.96 28.83 37.16
CA ILE A 2 6.51 28.24 35.90
C ILE A 2 7.74 27.61 35.25
N GLU A 3 7.85 26.28 35.31
CA GLU A 3 8.92 25.54 34.63
C GLU A 3 8.55 25.35 33.16
N SER A 4 9.37 25.89 32.26
CA SER A 4 9.24 25.67 30.82
C SER A 4 10.03 24.43 30.41
N LYS A 5 9.33 23.38 29.98
CA LYS A 5 9.94 22.18 29.37
C LYS A 5 10.03 22.35 27.86
N LYS A 6 11.21 22.12 27.29
CA LYS A 6 11.43 22.12 25.84
C LYS A 6 11.11 20.74 25.29
N TYR A 7 10.25 20.68 24.27
CA TYR A 7 9.92 19.46 23.55
C TYR A 7 10.50 19.50 22.14
N ARG A 8 10.91 18.33 21.62
CA ARG A 8 11.28 18.17 20.21
C ARG A 8 10.07 17.74 19.41
N VAL A 9 9.73 18.49 18.37
CA VAL A 9 8.76 18.05 17.37
C VAL A 9 9.47 17.09 16.42
N LYS A 10 8.98 15.85 16.33
CA LYS A 10 9.46 14.85 15.35
C LYS A 10 8.36 14.57 14.35
N ASP A 11 8.74 14.37 13.10
CA ASP A 11 7.81 13.98 12.07
C ASP A 11 7.31 12.54 12.26
N VAL A 12 6.05 12.31 11.86
CA VAL A 12 5.49 10.96 11.75
C VAL A 12 6.28 10.19 10.68
N PRO A 13 6.73 8.95 10.98
CA PRO A 13 7.44 8.13 10.01
C PRO A 13 6.61 7.88 8.75
N SER A 14 7.28 7.51 7.65
CA SER A 14 6.57 7.12 6.43
C SER A 14 5.84 5.79 6.67
N PRO A 15 4.58 5.64 6.24
CA PRO A 15 3.87 4.38 6.39
C PRO A 15 4.43 3.31 5.44
N THR A 16 4.18 2.05 5.76
CA THR A 16 4.55 0.90 4.93
C THR A 16 3.34 0.44 4.12
N PRO A 17 3.44 0.34 2.79
CA PRO A 17 2.32 -0.10 1.97
C PRO A 17 2.15 -1.63 2.02
N MET A 18 0.90 -2.09 2.07
CA MET A 18 0.50 -3.50 2.09
C MET A 18 -0.79 -3.71 1.27
N ILE A 19 -1.04 -4.92 0.78
CA ILE A 19 -2.35 -5.27 0.18
C ILE A 19 -3.19 -5.99 1.22
N GLY A 20 -4.26 -5.36 1.70
CA GLY A 20 -5.07 -5.88 2.79
C GLY A 20 -4.23 -6.06 4.06
N ALA A 21 -4.03 -7.32 4.45
CA ALA A 21 -3.12 -7.72 5.54
C ALA A 21 -1.83 -8.39 5.04
N ILE A 22 -1.63 -8.46 3.72
CA ILE A 22 -0.51 -9.14 3.08
C ILE A 22 0.68 -8.17 3.02
N SER A 23 1.67 -8.44 3.87
CA SER A 23 3.00 -7.81 3.82
C SER A 23 4.05 -8.70 3.19
N ASN A 24 3.70 -9.93 2.82
CA ASN A 24 4.65 -10.93 2.37
C ASN A 24 4.98 -10.76 0.87
N PRO A 25 6.22 -11.09 0.44
CA PRO A 25 6.62 -11.02 -0.96
C PRO A 25 5.95 -12.10 -1.83
N THR A 26 5.25 -13.05 -1.22
CA THR A 26 4.52 -14.12 -1.90
C THR A 26 3.10 -14.23 -1.35
N ALA A 27 2.10 -14.33 -2.23
CA ALA A 27 0.71 -14.51 -1.84
C ALA A 27 -0.04 -15.35 -2.88
N SER A 28 -1.09 -16.03 -2.47
CA SER A 28 -2.01 -16.71 -3.38
C SER A 28 -2.98 -15.71 -4.00
N ALA A 29 -3.51 -16.03 -5.19
CA ALA A 29 -4.52 -15.20 -5.83
C ALA A 29 -5.79 -15.03 -4.96
N SER A 30 -6.15 -16.04 -4.18
CA SER A 30 -7.32 -16.00 -3.29
C SER A 30 -7.12 -15.04 -2.11
N GLU A 31 -5.91 -15.00 -1.52
CA GLU A 31 -5.59 -14.07 -0.43
C GLU A 31 -5.68 -12.61 -0.90
N ILE A 32 -5.16 -12.30 -2.09
CA ILE A 32 -5.22 -10.94 -2.65
C ILE A 32 -6.68 -10.54 -2.94
N LYS A 33 -7.51 -11.47 -3.43
CA LYS A 33 -8.94 -11.22 -3.68
C LYS A 33 -9.77 -11.04 -2.41
N ALA A 34 -9.37 -11.67 -1.30
CA ALA A 34 -10.10 -11.54 -0.04
C ALA A 34 -10.08 -10.10 0.50
N ALA A 35 -9.01 -9.35 0.21
CA ALA A 35 -8.88 -7.95 0.60
C ALA A 35 -8.26 -7.12 -0.54
N PRO A 36 -9.03 -6.75 -1.57
CA PRO A 36 -8.54 -6.07 -2.76
C PRO A 36 -8.36 -4.56 -2.51
N VAL A 37 -7.65 -4.20 -1.43
CA VAL A 37 -7.45 -2.82 -0.99
C VAL A 37 -5.98 -2.64 -0.61
N VAL A 38 -5.34 -1.60 -1.13
CA VAL A 38 -4.02 -1.16 -0.71
C VAL A 38 -4.17 -0.35 0.58
N ARG A 39 -3.49 -0.79 1.63
CA ARG A 39 -3.42 -0.10 2.93
C ARG A 39 -2.00 0.40 3.14
N CYS A 40 -1.86 1.47 3.93
CA CYS A 40 -0.58 1.97 4.38
C CYS A 40 -0.60 2.02 5.91
N ASP A 41 0.11 1.10 6.55
CA ASP A 41 0.17 1.02 8.00
C ASP A 41 1.52 1.50 8.52
N LEU A 42 1.48 2.18 9.66
CA LEU A 42 2.69 2.53 10.40
C LEU A 42 3.06 1.38 11.33
N GLN A 43 3.98 0.52 10.90
CA GLN A 43 4.50 -0.53 11.77
C GLN A 43 5.23 0.11 12.97
N ASN A 44 4.94 -0.38 14.18
CA ASN A 44 5.56 0.07 15.44
C ASN A 44 5.33 1.55 15.81
N PHE A 45 4.21 2.14 15.40
CA PHE A 45 3.87 3.51 15.83
C PHE A 45 2.95 3.50 17.06
N ALA A 46 3.39 4.15 18.12
CA ALA A 46 2.73 4.13 19.43
C ALA A 46 1.45 4.99 19.52
N PHE A 47 1.08 5.72 18.46
CA PHE A 47 -0.09 6.60 18.48
C PHE A 47 -1.22 6.01 17.62
N GLU A 48 -2.28 5.55 18.27
CA GLU A 48 -3.44 4.91 17.63
C GLU A 48 -4.32 5.85 16.79
N GLY A 49 -4.02 7.16 16.79
CA GLY A 49 -4.83 8.19 16.12
C GLY A 49 -4.45 8.52 14.68
N VAL A 50 -3.28 8.09 14.18
CA VAL A 50 -2.82 8.45 12.83
C VAL A 50 -3.07 7.28 11.88
N LYS A 51 -4.10 7.41 11.05
CA LYS A 51 -4.43 6.43 10.00
C LYS A 51 -4.10 7.03 8.64
N TYR A 52 -3.56 6.23 7.73
CA TYR A 52 -3.31 6.66 6.35
C TYR A 52 -4.34 6.05 5.40
N SER A 53 -4.91 6.89 4.54
CA SER A 53 -5.77 6.46 3.45
C SER A 53 -5.05 6.66 2.12
N VAL A 54 -5.00 5.60 1.31
CA VAL A 54 -4.38 5.63 -0.02
C VAL A 54 -5.27 6.39 -0.99
N LYS A 55 -4.69 7.38 -1.68
CA LYS A 55 -5.38 8.22 -2.67
C LYS A 55 -5.12 7.80 -4.10
N SER A 56 -3.94 7.28 -4.39
CA SER A 56 -3.59 6.82 -5.74
C SER A 56 -2.39 5.88 -5.69
N PHE A 57 -2.34 4.97 -6.64
CA PHE A 57 -1.17 4.13 -6.87
C PHE A 57 -1.10 3.70 -8.34
N ASN A 58 0.09 3.32 -8.76
CA ASN A 58 0.33 2.63 -10.03
C ASN A 58 0.44 1.13 -9.74
N TRP A 59 -0.02 0.31 -10.67
CA TRP A 59 0.09 -1.13 -10.59
C TRP A 59 0.63 -1.69 -11.90
N THR A 60 1.41 -2.76 -11.79
CA THR A 60 1.93 -3.53 -12.92
C THR A 60 1.70 -5.01 -12.66
N PHE A 61 0.94 -5.65 -13.54
CA PHE A 61 0.80 -7.10 -13.59
C PHE A 61 1.80 -7.66 -14.60
N ALA A 62 2.81 -8.37 -14.12
CA ALA A 62 3.87 -8.97 -14.93
C ALA A 62 3.72 -10.50 -14.94
N PRO A 63 3.08 -11.07 -15.97
CA PRO A 63 2.99 -12.53 -16.10
C PRO A 63 4.38 -13.12 -16.38
N LYS A 64 4.60 -14.37 -15.95
CA LYS A 64 5.86 -15.10 -16.22
C LYS A 64 6.15 -15.28 -17.71
N ARG A 65 5.09 -15.33 -18.53
CA ARG A 65 5.16 -15.39 -19.99
C ARG A 65 4.13 -14.41 -20.55
N GLY A 66 4.58 -13.43 -21.33
CA GLY A 66 3.71 -12.45 -21.98
C GLY A 66 4.14 -11.01 -21.71
N GLN A 67 3.25 -10.09 -22.04
CA GLN A 67 3.46 -8.65 -21.85
C GLN A 67 2.98 -8.23 -20.45
N ALA A 68 3.73 -7.36 -19.79
CA ALA A 68 3.29 -6.72 -18.57
C ALA A 68 2.17 -5.73 -18.88
N LEU A 69 1.16 -5.70 -18.02
CA LEU A 69 0.04 -4.77 -18.09
C LEU A 69 0.16 -3.80 -16.93
N GLU A 70 0.00 -2.52 -17.23
CA GLU A 70 0.19 -1.44 -16.27
C GLU A 70 -1.04 -0.55 -16.22
N GLY A 71 -1.26 0.08 -15.08
CA GLY A 71 -2.30 1.08 -14.94
C GLY A 71 -2.12 1.93 -13.70
N THR A 72 -2.91 2.98 -13.65
CA THR A 72 -3.00 3.87 -12.49
C THR A 72 -4.41 3.79 -11.94
N THR A 73 -4.52 3.79 -10.61
CA THR A 73 -5.80 3.77 -9.93
C THR A 73 -5.88 4.91 -8.93
N GLN A 74 -7.04 5.55 -8.88
CA GLN A 74 -7.40 6.50 -7.84
C GLN A 74 -8.19 5.78 -6.75
N GLY A 75 -7.89 6.09 -5.50
CA GLY A 75 -8.39 5.42 -4.31
C GLY A 75 -7.50 4.28 -3.83
N ALA A 76 -7.98 3.59 -2.80
CA ALA A 76 -7.27 2.49 -2.15
C ALA A 76 -7.63 1.12 -2.74
N ALA A 77 -8.76 0.98 -3.44
CA ALA A 77 -9.21 -0.29 -3.98
C ALA A 77 -8.42 -0.70 -5.23
N LEU A 78 -8.17 -2.00 -5.38
CA LEU A 78 -7.63 -2.55 -6.63
C LEU A 78 -8.71 -2.46 -7.73
N PRO A 79 -8.34 -2.06 -8.97
CA PRO A 79 -9.29 -2.00 -10.07
C PRO A 79 -9.77 -3.40 -10.46
N GLN A 80 -10.99 -3.50 -10.98
CA GLN A 80 -11.59 -4.79 -11.36
C GLN A 80 -10.77 -5.54 -12.40
N ASP A 81 -10.13 -4.82 -13.33
CA ASP A 81 -9.27 -5.42 -14.35
C ASP A 81 -8.08 -6.15 -13.71
N LEU A 82 -7.42 -5.53 -12.73
CA LEU A 82 -6.32 -6.15 -12.00
C LEU A 82 -6.79 -7.36 -11.19
N ILE A 83 -7.96 -7.27 -10.56
CA ILE A 83 -8.56 -8.41 -9.83
C ILE A 83 -8.86 -9.57 -10.79
N ALA A 84 -9.36 -9.28 -11.99
CA ALA A 84 -9.61 -10.28 -13.02
C ALA A 84 -8.31 -10.92 -13.55
N MET A 85 -7.25 -10.14 -13.70
CA MET A 85 -5.91 -10.64 -14.07
C MET A 85 -5.32 -11.54 -12.99
N ILE A 86 -5.32 -11.09 -11.73
CA ILE A 86 -4.89 -11.88 -10.57
C ILE A 86 -5.70 -13.18 -10.47
N SER A 87 -6.98 -13.14 -10.84
CA SER A 87 -7.83 -14.33 -10.87
C SER A 87 -7.41 -15.40 -11.86
N ARG A 88 -6.77 -15.00 -12.97
CA ARG A 88 -6.30 -15.88 -14.04
C ARG A 88 -4.79 -16.12 -13.96
N ALA A 89 -4.12 -15.45 -13.02
CA ALA A 89 -2.69 -15.53 -12.83
C ALA A 89 -2.27 -16.94 -12.43
N ARG A 90 -1.06 -17.32 -12.85
CA ARG A 90 -0.45 -18.59 -12.53
C ARG A 90 0.68 -18.40 -11.52
N MET A 91 1.07 -19.50 -10.90
CA MET A 91 2.24 -19.55 -10.03
C MET A 91 3.48 -18.96 -10.74
N GLY A 92 4.09 -17.95 -10.12
CA GLY A 92 5.26 -17.23 -10.61
C GLY A 92 4.95 -15.90 -11.31
N ASP A 93 3.69 -15.56 -11.55
CA ASP A 93 3.31 -14.22 -12.00
C ASP A 93 3.57 -13.19 -10.90
N LYS A 94 3.87 -11.94 -11.27
CA LYS A 94 4.22 -10.88 -10.33
C LYS A 94 3.25 -9.72 -10.43
N VAL A 95 2.97 -9.11 -9.28
CA VAL A 95 2.21 -7.87 -9.16
C VAL A 95 3.08 -6.85 -8.47
N PHE A 96 3.25 -5.70 -9.10
CA PHE A 96 3.94 -4.55 -8.53
C PHE A 96 2.93 -3.45 -8.25
N ILE A 97 3.06 -2.77 -7.11
CA ILE A 97 2.33 -1.56 -6.78
C ILE A 97 3.33 -0.50 -6.38
N GLU A 98 3.32 0.61 -7.10
CA GLU A 98 4.33 1.66 -7.01
C GLU A 98 3.67 3.04 -7.00
N GLY A 99 4.46 4.08 -6.67
CA GLY A 99 3.98 5.46 -6.69
C GLY A 99 2.80 5.72 -5.73
N ILE A 100 2.75 4.99 -4.61
CA ILE A 100 1.64 5.04 -3.66
C ILE A 100 1.62 6.41 -2.97
N ARG A 101 0.50 7.11 -3.06
CA ARG A 101 0.24 8.37 -2.36
C ARG A 101 -0.81 8.13 -1.28
N ALA A 102 -0.49 8.51 -0.04
CA ALA A 102 -1.39 8.34 1.08
C ALA A 102 -1.53 9.64 1.88
N GLU A 103 -2.73 9.89 2.38
CA GLU A 103 -3.04 11.04 3.21
C GLU A 103 -3.37 10.57 4.63
N ALA A 104 -2.88 11.30 5.64
CA ALA A 104 -3.26 11.05 7.01
C ALA A 104 -4.70 11.50 7.24
N VAL A 105 -5.58 10.59 7.65
CA VAL A 105 -6.97 10.88 7.98
C VAL A 105 -7.04 11.34 9.44
N GLY A 106 -7.75 12.43 9.70
CA GLY A 106 -7.97 12.96 11.05
C GLY A 106 -6.86 13.88 11.58
N THR A 107 -5.87 14.25 10.75
CA THR A 107 -4.84 15.23 11.10
C THR A 107 -4.52 16.13 9.90
N ASN A 108 -4.12 17.39 10.14
CA ASN A 108 -3.75 18.34 9.09
C ASN A 108 -2.32 18.10 8.53
N ILE A 109 -1.86 16.86 8.50
CA ILE A 109 -0.49 16.49 8.07
C ILE A 109 -0.36 16.46 6.53
N GLY A 110 -1.48 16.55 5.81
CA GLY A 110 -1.51 16.60 4.36
C GLY A 110 -1.15 15.26 3.70
N THR A 111 -1.06 15.27 2.37
CA THR A 111 -0.73 14.09 1.59
C THR A 111 0.77 13.80 1.64
N LYS A 112 1.16 12.59 2.05
CA LYS A 112 2.54 12.10 1.99
C LYS A 112 2.69 11.10 0.85
N VAL A 113 3.79 11.24 0.09
CA VAL A 113 4.21 10.19 -0.84
C VAL A 113 4.84 9.07 -0.02
N VAL A 114 4.31 7.87 -0.16
CA VAL A 114 4.81 6.70 0.56
C VAL A 114 6.10 6.24 -0.10
N LYS A 115 7.19 6.24 0.66
CA LYS A 115 8.48 5.72 0.19
C LYS A 115 8.45 4.19 0.30
N GLY A 116 7.92 3.52 -0.72
CA GLY A 116 7.89 2.06 -0.81
C GLY A 116 7.11 1.56 -2.03
N SER A 117 7.52 0.40 -2.55
CA SER A 117 6.77 -0.37 -3.53
C SER A 117 6.41 -1.73 -2.94
N ILE A 118 5.29 -2.28 -3.38
CA ILE A 118 4.88 -3.65 -3.06
C ILE A 118 5.22 -4.50 -4.28
N ALA A 119 5.96 -5.58 -4.08
CA ALA A 119 6.19 -6.60 -5.10
C ALA A 119 5.72 -7.95 -4.55
N ILE A 120 4.68 -8.51 -5.15
CA ILE A 120 4.11 -9.81 -4.76
C ILE A 120 4.28 -10.79 -5.89
N THR A 121 4.83 -11.96 -5.58
CA THR A 121 4.84 -13.11 -6.47
C THR A 121 3.67 -14.03 -6.13
N ILE A 122 2.90 -14.40 -7.15
CA ILE A 122 1.76 -15.30 -7.01
C ILE A 122 2.28 -16.73 -6.84
N LYS A 123 1.83 -17.41 -5.78
CA LYS A 123 2.09 -18.85 -5.56
C LYS A 123 0.88 -19.69 -5.91
#